data_AF-C5II34-F1
#
_entry.id   AF-C5II34-F1
#
_cell.length_a   1.000
_cell.length_b   1.000
_cell.length_c   1.000
_cell.angle_alpha   90.00
_cell.angle_beta   90.00
_cell.angle_gamma   90.00
#
_symmetry.space_group_name_H-M   'P 1'
#
loop_
_entity.id
_entity.type
_entity.pdbx_description
1 polymer ?
#
loop_
_entity_poly.entity_id
_entity_poly.type
_entity_poly.pdbx_seq_one_letter_code
_entity_poly.pdbx_strand_id
1 'polypeptide(L)'
;EIALKEEIVAGFDRTLNKWLSAHGRGLTPDQRKALFFVNRRYMQTHWQNYMLWVVKKIDALGRTPVVADYRRLGAEIGRRIDMDYFYNFLKNRNMIPKYVGYMAELNRMPARDIPVKNRGK
;
A
#
# COMPACT_ATOMS: atom_id res chain seq x y z
N GLU A 1 -1.77 -2.35 -14.21
CA GLU A 1 -0.78 -2.40 -13.10
C GLU A 1 -0.49 -1.02 -12.50
N ILE A 2 0.07 -0.06 -13.26
CA ILE A 2 0.45 1.28 -12.75
C ILE A 2 -0.68 1.96 -11.97
N ALA A 3 -1.86 2.09 -12.58
CA ALA A 3 -3.03 2.71 -11.95
C ALA A 3 -3.44 2.07 -10.61
N LEU A 4 -3.25 0.75 -10.45
CA LEU A 4 -3.54 0.07 -9.19
C LEU A 4 -2.52 0.46 -8.12
N LYS A 5 -1.22 0.45 -8.45
CA LYS A 5 -0.16 0.80 -7.49
C LYS A 5 -0.33 2.22 -6.96
N GLU A 6 -0.59 3.17 -7.85
CA GLU A 6 -0.77 4.59 -7.51
C GLU A 6 -1.93 4.77 -6.52
N GLU A 7 -3.10 4.19 -6.83
CA GLU A 7 -4.28 4.33 -5.99
C GLU A 7 -4.18 3.58 -4.65
N ILE A 8 -3.56 2.40 -4.64
CA ILE A 8 -3.36 1.62 -3.41
C ILE A 8 -2.41 2.36 -2.46
N VAL A 9 -1.25 2.80 -2.95
CA VAL A 9 -0.28 3.54 -2.14
C VAL A 9 -0.87 4.85 -1.65
N ALA A 10 -1.56 5.60 -2.52
CA ALA A 10 -2.23 6.84 -2.11
C ALA A 10 -3.29 6.60 -1.04
N GLY A 11 -4.05 5.49 -1.13
CA GLY A 11 -5.01 5.09 -0.10
C GLY A 11 -4.35 4.81 1.24
N PHE A 12 -3.32 3.96 1.26
CA PHE A 12 -2.59 3.62 2.48
C PHE A 12 -1.90 4.84 3.10
N ASP A 13 -1.31 5.71 2.28
CA ASP A 13 -0.63 6.92 2.76
C ASP A 13 -1.61 7.94 3.35
N ARG A 14 -2.84 8.04 2.81
CA ARG A 14 -3.91 8.85 3.44
C ARG A 14 -4.30 8.29 4.81
N THR A 15 -4.46 6.97 4.91
CA THR A 15 -4.76 6.29 6.18
C THR A 15 -3.64 6.51 7.19
N LEU A 16 -2.37 6.31 6.79
CA LEU A 16 -1.21 6.58 7.64
C LEU A 16 -1.14 8.04 8.11
N ASN A 17 -1.36 9.01 7.22
CA ASN A 17 -1.33 10.42 7.59
C ASN A 17 -2.39 10.74 8.65
N LYS A 18 -3.62 10.24 8.49
CA LYS A 18 -4.68 10.38 9.50
C LYS A 18 -4.28 9.71 10.82
N TRP A 19 -3.72 8.51 10.77
CA TRP A 19 -3.25 7.80 11.96
C TRP A 19 -2.11 8.53 12.67
N LEU A 20 -1.16 9.10 11.92
CA LEU A 20 -0.04 9.89 12.46
C LEU A 20 -0.49 11.17 13.15
N SER A 21 -1.58 11.79 12.71
CA SER A 21 -2.18 12.93 13.41
C SER A 21 -2.67 12.56 14.81
N ALA A 22 -3.16 11.34 15.00
CA ALA A 22 -3.65 10.85 16.29
C ALA A 22 -2.56 10.17 17.16
N HIS A 23 -1.66 9.40 16.54
CA HIS A 23 -0.73 8.49 17.23
C HIS A 23 0.75 8.77 16.98
N GLY A 24 1.07 9.77 16.16
CA GLY A 24 2.45 10.07 15.78
C GLY A 24 3.29 10.72 16.90
N ARG A 25 2.65 11.23 17.96
CA ARG A 25 3.40 11.81 19.11
C ARG A 25 4.30 10.73 19.72
N GLY A 26 5.58 11.06 19.89
CA GLY A 26 6.60 10.13 20.39
C GLY A 26 7.26 9.25 19.32
N LEU A 27 6.78 9.26 18.07
CA LEU A 27 7.48 8.59 16.97
C LEU A 27 8.60 9.47 16.43
N THR A 28 9.79 8.86 16.28
CA THR A 28 10.92 9.51 15.63
C THR A 28 10.66 9.74 14.13
N PRO A 29 11.39 10.67 13.48
CA PRO A 29 11.29 10.86 12.04
C PRO A 29 11.51 9.57 11.24
N ASP A 30 12.43 8.71 11.69
CA ASP A 30 12.73 7.47 10.99
C ASP A 30 11.66 6.40 11.20
N GLN A 31 11.01 6.34 12.37
CA GLN A 31 9.83 5.49 12.57
C GLN A 31 8.68 5.90 11.64
N ARG A 32 8.47 7.20 11.43
CA ARG A 32 7.46 7.71 10.49
C ARG A 32 7.78 7.27 9.06
N LYS A 33 9.04 7.43 8.60
CA LYS A 33 9.49 6.95 7.29
C LYS A 33 9.35 5.43 7.15
N ALA A 34 9.62 4.68 8.22
CA ALA A 34 9.46 3.23 8.22
C ALA A 34 8.00 2.80 8.00
N LEU A 35 7.02 3.56 8.53
CA LEU A 35 5.59 3.29 8.29
C LEU A 35 5.18 3.55 6.83
N PHE A 36 5.72 4.60 6.18
CA PHE A 36 5.52 4.79 4.73
C PHE A 36 6.14 3.67 3.89
N PHE A 37 7.27 3.12 4.36
CA PHE A 37 7.86 1.94 3.74
C PHE A 37 6.96 0.71 3.92
N VAL A 38 6.39 0.53 5.12
CA VAL A 38 5.45 -0.55 5.43
C VAL A 38 4.28 -0.55 4.44
N ASN A 39 3.71 0.60 4.08
CA ASN A 39 2.64 0.69 3.09
C ASN A 39 3.04 0.10 1.73
N ARG A 40 4.19 0.54 1.22
CA ARG A 40 4.73 0.06 -0.07
C ARG A 40 5.04 -1.43 -0.01
N ARG A 41 5.64 -1.89 1.09
CA ARG A 41 5.98 -3.30 1.28
C ARG A 41 4.73 -4.18 1.42
N TYR A 42 3.72 -3.71 2.14
CA TYR A 42 2.45 -4.39 2.31
C TYR A 42 1.73 -4.58 0.96
N MET A 43 1.75 -3.56 0.11
CA MET A 43 1.26 -3.69 -1.27
C MET A 43 2.00 -4.79 -2.03
N GLN A 44 3.34 -4.83 -1.98
CA GLN A 44 4.13 -5.84 -2.68
C GLN A 44 3.80 -7.26 -2.22
N THR A 45 3.71 -7.51 -0.91
CA THR A 45 3.49 -8.85 -0.38
C THR A 45 2.07 -9.36 -0.62
N HIS A 46 1.09 -8.46 -0.69
CA HIS A 46 -0.32 -8.82 -0.93
C HIS A 46 -0.74 -8.70 -2.40
N TRP A 47 0.18 -8.30 -3.29
CA TRP A 47 -0.12 -8.02 -4.70
C TRP A 47 -0.85 -9.17 -5.39
N GLN A 48 -0.43 -10.41 -5.15
CA GLN A 48 -1.08 -11.61 -5.70
C GLN A 48 -2.55 -11.72 -5.28
N ASN A 49 -2.84 -11.53 -4.01
CA ASN A 49 -4.21 -11.59 -3.49
C ASN A 49 -5.07 -10.47 -4.08
N TYR A 50 -4.49 -9.28 -4.26
CA TYR A 50 -5.17 -8.19 -4.96
C TYR A 50 -5.46 -8.54 -6.41
N MET A 51 -4.49 -9.13 -7.14
CA MET A 51 -4.70 -9.52 -8.54
C MET A 51 -5.80 -10.57 -8.70
N LEU A 52 -5.89 -11.56 -7.80
CA LEU A 52 -6.99 -12.54 -7.82
C LEU A 52 -8.36 -11.85 -7.72
N TRP A 53 -8.48 -10.88 -6.81
CA TRP A 53 -9.71 -10.12 -6.65
C TRP A 53 -10.00 -9.18 -7.84
N VAL A 54 -8.96 -8.49 -8.35
CA VAL A 54 -9.07 -7.59 -9.50
C VAL A 54 -9.52 -8.35 -10.74
N VAL A 55 -8.89 -9.48 -11.07
CA VAL A 55 -9.26 -10.30 -12.24
C VAL A 55 -10.73 -10.70 -12.18
N LYS A 56 -11.20 -11.22 -11.03
CA LYS A 56 -12.60 -11.56 -10.83
C LYS A 56 -13.55 -10.37 -11.05
N LYS A 57 -13.16 -9.15 -10.64
CA LYS A 57 -13.97 -7.93 -10.83
C LYS A 57 -13.97 -7.45 -12.28
N ILE A 58 -12.86 -7.60 -12.97
CA ILE A 58 -12.71 -7.24 -14.38
C ILE A 58 -13.50 -8.20 -15.29
N ASP A 59 -13.40 -9.51 -15.05
CA ASP A 59 -14.13 -10.53 -15.82
C ASP A 59 -15.65 -10.35 -15.71
N ALA A 60 -16.12 -9.87 -14.55
CA ALA A 60 -17.52 -9.58 -14.30
C ALA A 60 -18.05 -8.31 -15.00
N LEU A 61 -17.21 -7.52 -15.69
CA LEU A 61 -17.66 -6.29 -16.35
C LEU A 61 -18.49 -6.53 -17.61
N GLY A 62 -18.34 -7.68 -18.27
CA GLY A 62 -19.01 -7.97 -19.54
C GLY A 62 -18.59 -7.06 -20.71
N ARG A 63 -17.48 -6.32 -20.56
CA ARG A 63 -16.89 -5.43 -21.57
C ARG A 63 -15.37 -5.38 -21.43
N THR A 64 -14.69 -4.87 -22.45
CA THR A 64 -13.25 -4.60 -22.39
C THR A 64 -12.95 -3.63 -21.23
N PRO A 65 -12.02 -3.97 -20.33
CA PRO A 65 -11.66 -3.10 -19.21
C PRO A 65 -10.85 -1.90 -19.67
N VAL A 66 -11.07 -0.75 -19.03
CA VAL A 66 -10.33 0.49 -19.27
C VAL A 66 -9.54 0.89 -18.02
N VAL A 67 -8.59 1.82 -18.17
CA VAL A 67 -7.74 2.29 -17.05
C VAL A 67 -8.56 2.80 -15.86
N ALA A 68 -9.72 3.42 -16.11
CA ALA A 68 -10.61 3.90 -15.05
C ALA A 68 -11.16 2.78 -14.16
N ASP A 69 -11.39 1.57 -14.70
CA ASP A 69 -11.83 0.41 -13.91
C ASP A 69 -10.75 0.02 -12.90
N TYR A 70 -9.49 -0.03 -13.35
CA TYR A 70 -8.35 -0.32 -12.50
C TYR A 70 -8.12 0.76 -11.44
N ARG A 71 -8.28 2.04 -11.79
CA ARG A 71 -8.21 3.13 -10.79
C ARG A 71 -9.26 2.95 -9.69
N ARG A 72 -10.51 2.69 -10.07
CA ARG A 72 -11.60 2.45 -9.12
C ARG A 72 -11.29 1.26 -8.19
N LEU A 73 -10.81 0.15 -8.74
CA LEU A 73 -10.47 -1.04 -7.96
C LEU A 73 -9.25 -0.80 -7.04
N GLY A 74 -8.23 -0.09 -7.51
CA GLY A 74 -7.08 0.29 -6.70
C GLY A 74 -7.47 1.19 -5.53
N ALA A 75 -8.32 2.18 -5.78
CA ALA A 75 -8.84 3.08 -4.75
C ALA A 75 -9.75 2.35 -3.75
N GLU A 76 -10.47 1.32 -4.19
CA GLU A 76 -11.22 0.44 -3.31
C GLU A 76 -10.30 -0.34 -2.38
N ILE A 77 -9.25 -0.98 -2.90
CA ILE A 77 -8.25 -1.71 -2.10
C ILE A 77 -7.58 -0.76 -1.09
N GLY A 78 -7.09 0.39 -1.56
CA GLY A 78 -6.41 1.39 -0.74
C GLY A 78 -7.27 1.98 0.39
N ARG A 79 -8.59 1.87 0.31
CA ARG A 79 -9.55 2.36 1.32
C ARG A 79 -10.10 1.26 2.22
N ARG A 80 -10.31 0.04 1.71
CA ARG A 80 -10.97 -1.04 2.46
C ARG A 80 -10.03 -1.82 3.35
N ILE A 81 -8.73 -1.79 3.08
CA ILE A 81 -7.73 -2.43 3.93
C ILE A 81 -7.46 -1.54 5.15
N ASP A 82 -7.72 -2.09 6.32
CA ASP A 82 -7.50 -1.43 7.59
C ASP A 82 -6.00 -1.45 7.97
N MET A 83 -5.25 -0.52 7.39
CA MET A 83 -3.84 -0.33 7.73
C MET A 83 -3.65 0.25 9.14
N ASP A 84 -4.65 0.94 9.70
CA ASP A 84 -4.59 1.50 11.07
C ASP A 84 -4.40 0.38 12.10
N TYR A 85 -5.10 -0.74 11.93
CA TYR A 85 -4.89 -1.94 12.75
C TYR A 85 -3.42 -2.39 12.73
N PHE A 86 -2.79 -2.42 11.55
CA PHE A 86 -1.40 -2.85 11.41
C PHE A 86 -0.41 -1.83 12.02
N TYR A 87 -0.64 -0.53 11.85
CA TYR A 87 0.18 0.50 12.49
C TYR A 87 0.09 0.44 14.01
N ASN A 88 -1.11 0.24 14.55
CA ASN A 88 -1.34 0.03 15.99
C ASN A 88 -0.58 -1.18 16.51
N PHE A 89 -0.63 -2.31 15.79
CA PHE A 89 0.14 -3.50 16.13
C PHE A 89 1.64 -3.20 16.20
N LEU A 90 2.21 -2.58 15.14
CA LEU A 90 3.64 -2.27 15.09
C LEU A 90 4.07 -1.32 16.21
N LYS A 91 3.29 -0.25 16.47
CA LYS A 91 3.60 0.72 17.53
C LYS A 91 3.48 0.09 18.92
N ASN A 92 2.37 -0.57 19.22
CA ASN A 92 2.08 -1.06 20.58
C ASN A 92 2.97 -2.24 20.98
N ARG A 93 3.54 -2.96 20.00
CA ARG A 93 4.49 -4.05 20.24
C ARG A 93 5.95 -3.61 20.13
N ASN A 94 6.24 -2.32 19.94
CA ASN A 94 7.59 -1.80 19.66
C ASN A 94 8.27 -2.52 18.47
N MET A 95 7.49 -2.85 17.44
CA MET A 95 7.92 -3.59 16.24
C MET A 95 8.01 -2.71 14.99
N ILE A 96 7.94 -1.38 15.12
CA ILE A 96 8.24 -0.49 13.98
C ILE A 96 9.68 -0.77 13.54
N PRO A 97 9.91 -1.19 12.29
CA PRO A 97 11.23 -1.64 11.86
C PRO A 97 12.23 -0.49 11.86
N LYS A 98 13.50 -0.79 12.17
CA LYS A 98 14.58 0.18 12.04
C LYS A 98 14.72 0.59 10.58
N TYR A 99 14.69 1.90 10.33
CA TYR A 99 14.79 2.43 8.98
C TYR A 99 16.21 2.29 8.43
N VAL A 100 16.35 1.69 7.24
CA VAL A 100 17.64 1.38 6.59
C VAL A 100 17.63 1.74 5.10
N GLY A 101 18.79 1.71 4.45
CA GLY A 101 18.99 2.18 3.07
C GLY A 101 17.97 1.67 2.05
N TYR A 102 17.74 0.36 2.00
CA TYR A 102 16.79 -0.23 1.04
C TYR A 102 15.33 0.26 1.24
N MET A 103 14.95 0.59 2.48
CA MET A 103 13.62 1.14 2.76
C MET A 103 13.50 2.57 2.22
N ALA A 104 14.60 3.34 2.32
CA ALA A 104 14.67 4.68 1.76
C ALA A 104 14.64 4.69 0.24
N GLU A 105 15.31 3.74 -0.40
CA GLU A 105 15.22 3.54 -1.85
C GLU A 105 13.78 3.28 -2.28
N LEU A 106 13.09 2.34 -1.64
CA LEU A 106 11.70 2.03 -1.97
C LEU A 106 10.76 3.22 -1.70
N ASN A 107 10.98 3.98 -0.62
CA ASN A 107 10.18 5.16 -0.32
C ASN A 107 10.33 6.28 -1.35
N ARG A 108 11.51 6.44 -1.94
CA ARG A 108 11.80 7.45 -2.97
C ARG A 108 11.23 7.09 -4.34
N MET A 109 10.97 5.81 -4.59
CA MET A 109 10.35 5.39 -5.86
C MET A 109 8.94 5.98 -5.97
N PRO A 110 8.57 6.54 -7.14
CA PRO A 110 7.18 6.86 -7.40
C PRO A 110 6.38 5.55 -7.43
N ALA A 111 5.11 5.61 -7.01
CA ALA A 111 4.31 4.40 -6.79
C ALA A 111 4.23 3.49 -8.03
N ARG A 112 4.19 4.08 -9.24
CA ARG A 112 4.18 3.37 -10.52
C ARG A 112 5.38 2.42 -10.72
N ASP A 113 6.55 2.78 -10.18
CA ASP A 113 7.82 2.10 -10.39
C ASP A 113 8.14 1.08 -9.27
N ILE A 114 7.26 0.97 -8.26
CA ILE A 114 7.43 -0.04 -7.21
C ILE A 114 7.37 -1.44 -7.83
N PRO A 115 8.39 -2.29 -7.64
CA PRO A 115 8.42 -3.61 -8.24
C PRO A 115 7.41 -4.52 -7.54
N VAL A 116 6.59 -5.24 -8.30
CA VAL A 116 5.63 -6.24 -7.82
C VAL A 116 5.86 -7.54 -8.57
N LYS A 117 5.66 -8.69 -7.90
CA LYS A 117 5.81 -10.00 -8.54
C LYS A 117 4.44 -10.56 -8.92
N ASN A 118 4.27 -10.86 -10.20
CA ASN A 118 3.16 -11.66 -10.69
C ASN A 118 3.65 -13.13 -10.82
N ARG A 119 3.22 -14.05 -9.93
CA ARG A 119 3.48 -15.48 -10.15
C ARG A 119 2.62 -15.92 -11.34
N GLY A 120 3.23 -16.13 -12.50
CA GLY A 120 2.53 -16.49 -13.74
C GLY A 120 3.11 -15.91 -15.02
N LYS A 121 4.19 -15.11 -14.94
CA LYS A 121 5.14 -14.87 -16.02
C LYS A 121 6.55 -14.94 -15.44
#